data_AF-A0A420DNT5-F1
#
_entry.id   AF-A0A420DNT5-F1
#
_cell.length_a   1.000
_cell.length_b   1.000
_cell.length_c   1.000
_cell.angle_alpha   90.00
_cell.angle_beta   90.00
_cell.angle_gamma   90.00
#
_symmetry.space_group_name_H-M   'P 1'
#
loop_
_entity.id
_entity.type
_entity.pdbx_description
1 polymer ?
#
loop_
_entity_poly.entity_id
_entity_poly.type
_entity_poly.pdbx_seq_one_letter_code
_entity_poly.pdbx_strand_id
1 'polypeptide(L)'
;MKILSELALGEEPLHTVGGKDLCALFDISPAALTDLKKRGLAVHLSHDCYDLTATTRAYVQHLRSMAAGWGTGDQAVTLTNERARLAKEQADAQAIKNAKLRGELVEASDVERTWGDALRQLRARILAVPSRMRSDLPDIDPQTIDAIDRALRSILTEVGNGN
;
A
#
# COMPACT_ATOMS: atom_id res chain seq x y z
N MET A 1 -23.43 46.71 -6.29
CA MET A 1 -23.02 46.45 -4.91
C MET A 1 -23.01 47.75 -4.14
N LYS A 2 -23.89 47.89 -3.14
CA LYS A 2 -23.92 49.02 -2.22
C LYS A 2 -23.39 48.54 -0.87
N ILE A 3 -22.25 49.08 -0.45
CA ILE A 3 -21.73 48.90 0.90
C ILE A 3 -22.00 50.21 1.63
N LEU A 4 -22.66 50.14 2.78
CA LEU A 4 -22.90 51.28 3.65
C LEU A 4 -21.85 51.25 4.76
N SER A 5 -21.26 52.41 5.03
CA SER A 5 -20.27 52.56 6.10
C SER A 5 -20.82 53.54 7.11
N GLU A 6 -21.15 53.07 8.30
CA GLU A 6 -21.52 53.94 9.41
C GLU A 6 -20.25 54.28 10.20
N LEU A 7 -19.89 55.56 10.23
CA LEU A 7 -18.73 56.06 10.96
C LEU A 7 -19.20 56.47 12.37
N ALA A 8 -19.07 55.57 13.34
CA ALA A 8 -19.28 55.92 14.74
C ALA A 8 -18.08 56.74 15.23
N LEU A 9 -18.32 57.86 15.93
CA LEU A 9 -17.25 58.65 16.53
C LEU A 9 -16.50 57.80 17.58
N GLY A 10 -15.33 57.27 17.22
CA GLY A 10 -14.39 56.61 18.13
C GLY A 10 -14.28 55.08 18.01
N GLU A 11 -15.03 54.42 17.11
CA GLU A 11 -14.95 52.97 16.87
C GLU A 11 -14.60 52.66 15.39
N GLU A 12 -14.19 51.42 15.10
CA GLU A 12 -13.95 50.96 13.73
C GLU A 12 -15.23 51.12 12.86
N PRO A 13 -15.11 51.53 11.59
CA PRO A 13 -16.27 51.73 10.72
C PRO A 13 -17.07 50.43 10.57
N LEU A 14 -18.38 50.49 10.85
CA LEU A 14 -19.26 49.36 10.62
C LEU A 14 -19.64 49.30 9.13
N HIS A 15 -19.14 48.30 8.44
CA HIS A 15 -19.45 48.06 7.03
C HIS A 15 -20.63 47.09 6.91
N THR A 16 -21.72 47.56 6.32
CA THR A 16 -22.93 46.76 6.12
C THR A 16 -23.23 46.54 4.65
N VAL A 17 -23.82 45.39 4.35
CA VAL A 17 -24.15 44.97 2.98
C VAL A 17 -25.47 44.22 2.94
N GLY A 18 -26.22 44.39 1.85
CA GLY A 18 -27.46 43.66 1.61
C GLY A 18 -27.23 42.18 1.28
N GLY A 19 -28.19 41.30 1.57
CA GLY A 19 -28.04 39.86 1.34
C GLY A 19 -27.77 39.50 -0.13
N LYS A 20 -28.42 40.18 -1.07
CA LYS A 20 -28.18 40.00 -2.52
C LYS A 20 -26.76 40.37 -2.92
N ASP A 21 -26.24 41.47 -2.39
CA ASP A 21 -24.90 41.97 -2.67
C ASP A 21 -23.83 41.08 -2.01
N LEU A 22 -24.10 40.55 -0.81
CA LEU A 22 -23.23 39.58 -0.14
C LEU A 22 -23.16 38.24 -0.89
N CYS A 23 -24.29 37.75 -1.42
CA CYS A 23 -24.30 36.57 -2.28
C CYS A 23 -23.43 36.77 -3.52
N ALA A 24 -23.53 37.93 -4.16
CA ALA A 24 -22.70 38.27 -5.32
C ALA A 24 -21.21 38.41 -4.96
N LEU A 25 -20.90 38.94 -3.78
CA LEU A 25 -19.52 39.12 -3.32
C LEU A 25 -18.83 37.79 -3.00
N PHE A 26 -19.53 36.87 -2.33
CA PHE A 26 -18.99 35.56 -1.95
C PHE A 26 -19.16 34.50 -3.04
N ASP A 27 -19.84 34.85 -4.14
CA ASP A 27 -20.20 33.94 -5.23
C ASP A 27 -20.97 32.70 -4.72
N ILE A 28 -22.01 32.96 -3.91
CA ILE A 28 -22.83 31.92 -3.29
C ILE A 28 -24.33 32.13 -3.58
N SER A 29 -25.10 31.04 -3.51
CA SER A 29 -26.55 31.12 -3.67
C SER A 29 -27.25 31.72 -2.43
N PRO A 30 -28.46 32.29 -2.57
CA PRO A 30 -29.25 32.76 -1.42
C PRO A 30 -29.56 31.65 -0.39
N ALA A 31 -29.68 30.42 -0.86
CA ALA A 31 -29.85 29.25 0.01
C ALA A 31 -28.58 28.99 0.84
N ALA A 32 -27.40 29.10 0.23
CA ALA A 32 -26.13 28.98 0.93
C ALA A 32 -25.93 30.13 1.94
N LEU A 33 -26.31 31.37 1.60
CA LEU A 33 -26.27 32.47 2.56
C LEU A 33 -27.21 32.24 3.77
N THR A 34 -28.39 31.66 3.52
CA THR A 34 -29.32 31.27 4.59
C THR A 34 -28.73 30.19 5.50
N ASP A 35 -28.03 29.21 4.94
CA ASP A 35 -27.30 28.20 5.71
C ASP A 35 -26.17 28.82 6.55
N LEU A 36 -25.35 29.70 5.97
CA LEU A 36 -24.30 30.41 6.68
C LEU A 36 -24.86 31.24 7.85
N LYS A 37 -26.02 31.87 7.66
CA LYS A 37 -26.74 32.58 8.74
C LYS A 37 -27.16 31.61 9.86
N LYS A 38 -27.77 30.46 9.52
CA LYS A 38 -28.18 29.44 10.50
C LYS A 38 -27.01 28.89 11.31
N ARG A 39 -25.84 28.77 10.68
CA ARG A 39 -24.61 28.27 11.28
C ARG A 39 -23.83 29.32 12.05
N GLY A 40 -24.33 30.55 12.13
CA GLY A 40 -23.67 31.66 12.83
C GLY A 40 -22.42 32.20 12.13
N LEU A 41 -22.21 31.87 10.85
CA LEU A 41 -21.07 32.34 10.04
C LEU A 41 -21.37 33.67 9.34
N ALA A 42 -22.64 33.95 9.02
CA ALA A 42 -23.08 35.24 8.50
C ALA A 42 -23.74 36.06 9.62
N VAL A 43 -23.10 37.17 9.99
CA VAL A 43 -23.54 38.07 11.06
C VAL A 43 -24.62 39.00 10.53
N HIS A 44 -25.86 38.74 10.94
CA HIS A 44 -27.05 39.47 10.49
C HIS A 44 -27.41 40.55 11.51
N LEU A 45 -27.52 41.81 11.06
CA LEU A 45 -27.80 42.97 11.91
C LEU A 45 -29.30 43.27 11.97
N SER A 46 -29.91 43.61 10.84
CA SER A 46 -31.33 44.00 10.74
C SER A 46 -31.86 43.74 9.32
N HIS A 47 -33.04 44.23 8.95
CA HIS A 47 -33.75 43.92 7.69
C HIS A 47 -32.83 43.84 6.45
N ASP A 48 -32.63 42.61 5.94
CA ASP A 48 -31.72 42.27 4.83
C ASP A 48 -30.34 42.94 4.90
N CYS A 49 -29.77 43.05 6.12
CA CYS A 49 -28.53 43.77 6.39
C CYS A 49 -27.56 42.91 7.20
N TYR A 50 -26.33 42.76 6.68
CA TYR A 50 -25.28 41.94 7.26
C TYR A 50 -24.04 42.77 7.55
N ASP A 51 -23.34 42.43 8.63
CA ASP A 51 -22.00 42.95 8.91
C ASP A 51 -21.01 42.28 7.96
N LEU A 52 -20.47 43.06 7.02
CA LEU A 52 -19.56 42.58 6.00
C LEU A 52 -18.23 42.11 6.60
N THR A 53 -17.67 42.87 7.54
CA THR A 53 -16.35 42.59 8.12
C THR A 53 -16.38 41.33 8.97
N ALA A 54 -17.37 41.22 9.86
CA ALA A 54 -17.52 40.07 10.74
C ALA A 54 -17.85 38.79 9.95
N THR A 55 -18.76 38.89 8.97
CA THR A 55 -19.15 37.75 8.11
C THR A 55 -17.97 37.28 7.25
N THR A 56 -17.19 38.19 6.67
CA THR A 56 -16.01 37.83 5.88
C THR A 56 -14.97 37.12 6.73
N ARG A 57 -14.67 37.63 7.92
CA ARG A 57 -13.70 37.01 8.84
C ARG A 57 -14.14 35.60 9.24
N ALA A 58 -15.40 35.43 9.63
CA ALA A 58 -15.95 34.14 10.01
C ALA A 58 -15.94 33.14 8.86
N TYR A 59 -16.33 33.58 7.65
CA TYR A 59 -16.33 32.73 6.46
C TYR A 59 -14.91 32.31 6.04
N VAL A 60 -13.95 33.22 6.04
CA VAL A 60 -12.54 32.91 5.75
C VAL A 60 -11.95 31.95 6.78
N GLN A 61 -12.24 32.15 8.08
CA GLN A 61 -11.84 31.23 9.15
C GLN A 61 -12.41 29.82 8.91
N HIS A 62 -13.69 29.73 8.55
CA HIS A 62 -14.34 28.46 8.24
C HIS A 62 -13.70 27.76 7.03
N LEU A 63 -13.46 28.47 5.93
CA LEU A 63 -12.76 27.90 4.76
C LEU A 63 -11.35 27.44 5.11
N ARG A 64 -10.61 28.21 5.90
CA ARG A 64 -9.29 27.81 6.42
C ARG A 64 -9.38 26.57 7.30
N SER A 65 -10.40 26.45 8.15
CA SER A 65 -10.58 25.26 8.98
C SER A 65 -10.99 24.02 8.18
N MET A 66 -11.78 24.17 7.11
CA MET A 66 -12.11 23.03 6.23
C MET A 66 -10.91 22.60 5.40
N ALA A 67 -10.14 23.55 4.89
CA ALA A 67 -8.86 23.28 4.24
C ALA A 67 -7.83 22.66 5.20
N ALA A 68 -7.82 23.10 6.46
CA ALA A 68 -7.00 22.50 7.52
C ALA A 68 -7.56 21.15 8.00
N GLY A 69 -8.86 20.89 7.88
CA GLY A 69 -9.45 19.55 8.08
C GLY A 69 -9.00 18.55 7.00
N TRP A 70 -8.53 19.06 5.86
CA TRP A 70 -7.79 18.32 4.83
C TRP A 70 -6.27 18.39 4.99
N GLY A 71 -5.77 19.03 6.06
CA GLY A 71 -4.37 19.40 6.18
C GLY A 71 -4.00 20.12 7.46
N THR A 72 -4.13 19.47 8.63
CA THR A 72 -3.08 19.61 9.62
C THR A 72 -1.88 18.94 8.96
N GLY A 73 -0.86 19.73 8.60
CA GLY A 73 0.26 19.29 7.76
C GLY A 73 0.91 17.98 8.22
N ASP A 74 0.78 17.61 9.49
CA ASP A 74 1.27 16.36 10.04
C ASP A 74 0.37 15.13 9.73
N GLN A 75 -0.97 15.27 9.79
CA GLN A 75 -1.91 14.17 9.51
C GLN A 75 -2.09 13.91 8.01
N ALA A 76 -2.10 14.96 7.18
CA ALA A 76 -2.17 14.79 5.74
C ALA A 76 -0.88 14.14 5.20
N VAL A 77 0.29 14.56 5.70
CA VAL A 77 1.58 13.93 5.38
C VAL A 77 1.63 12.48 5.87
N THR A 78 1.13 12.19 7.08
CA THR A 78 1.04 10.82 7.59
C THR A 78 0.13 9.95 6.72
N LEU A 79 -1.06 10.43 6.35
CA LEU A 79 -1.98 9.68 5.49
C LEU A 79 -1.42 9.45 4.09
N THR A 80 -0.73 10.44 3.50
CA THR A 80 -0.04 10.25 2.21
C THR A 80 1.12 9.28 2.31
N ASN A 81 1.87 9.30 3.41
CA ASN A 81 2.99 8.38 3.65
C ASN A 81 2.50 6.94 3.83
N GLU A 82 1.44 6.73 4.63
CA GLU A 82 0.84 5.41 4.82
C GLU A 82 0.22 4.88 3.52
N ARG A 83 -0.41 5.74 2.71
CA ARG A 83 -0.90 5.36 1.37
C ARG A 83 0.25 5.02 0.42
N ALA A 84 1.35 5.76 0.44
CA ALA A 84 2.53 5.46 -0.36
C ALA A 84 3.16 4.12 0.05
N ARG A 85 3.23 3.84 1.35
CA ARG A 85 3.69 2.55 1.89
C ARG A 85 2.79 1.40 1.42
N LEU A 86 1.48 1.54 1.55
CA LEU A 86 0.51 0.54 1.10
C LEU A 86 0.59 0.33 -0.42
N ALA A 87 0.73 1.39 -1.21
CA ALA A 87 0.91 1.29 -2.65
C ALA A 87 2.21 0.56 -3.03
N LYS A 88 3.29 0.79 -2.28
CA LYS A 88 4.56 0.07 -2.47
C LYS A 88 4.39 -1.42 -2.18
N GLU A 89 3.82 -1.78 -1.03
CA GLU A 89 3.57 -3.20 -0.67
C GLU A 89 2.66 -3.89 -1.69
N GLN A 90 1.66 -3.18 -2.23
CA GLN A 90 0.80 -3.69 -3.32
C GLN A 90 1.57 -3.89 -4.63
N ALA A 91 2.46 -2.95 -4.98
CA ALA A 91 3.30 -3.06 -6.18
C ALA A 91 4.27 -4.26 -6.05
N ASP A 92 4.89 -4.44 -4.89
CA ASP A 92 5.80 -5.55 -4.62
C ASP A 92 5.05 -6.90 -4.67
N ALA A 93 3.86 -6.98 -4.07
CA ALA A 93 3.01 -8.16 -4.16
C ALA A 93 2.61 -8.49 -5.62
N GLN A 94 2.32 -7.47 -6.44
CA GLN A 94 2.01 -7.66 -7.84
C GLN A 94 3.25 -8.08 -8.65
N ALA A 95 4.42 -7.54 -8.32
CA ALA A 95 5.69 -7.92 -8.95
C ALA A 95 6.00 -9.41 -8.71
N ILE A 96 5.82 -9.90 -7.48
CA ILE A 96 6.00 -11.33 -7.14
C ILE A 96 5.02 -12.21 -7.92
N LYS A 97 3.74 -11.80 -8.00
CA LYS A 97 2.74 -12.53 -8.82
C LYS A 97 3.14 -12.59 -10.28
N ASN A 98 3.59 -11.47 -10.85
CA ASN A 98 4.05 -11.40 -12.23
C ASN A 98 5.29 -12.29 -12.46
N ALA A 99 6.26 -12.28 -11.54
CA ALA A 99 7.44 -13.13 -11.61
C ALA A 99 7.07 -14.63 -11.55
N LYS A 100 6.12 -15.02 -10.70
CA LYS A 100 5.57 -16.38 -10.67
C LYS A 100 4.90 -16.75 -12.00
N LEU A 101 4.10 -15.86 -12.58
CA LEU A 101 3.45 -16.08 -13.88
C LEU A 101 4.44 -16.19 -15.05
N ARG A 102 5.57 -15.48 -14.98
CA ARG A 102 6.68 -15.61 -15.95
C ARG A 102 7.53 -16.86 -15.74
N GLY A 103 7.33 -17.60 -14.64
CA GLY A 103 8.13 -18.78 -14.30
C GLY A 103 9.52 -18.45 -13.74
N GLU A 104 9.74 -17.22 -13.27
CA GLU A 104 11.02 -16.80 -12.66
C GLU A 104 11.17 -17.29 -11.21
N LEU A 105 10.07 -17.71 -10.58
CA LEU A 105 10.04 -18.19 -9.21
C LEU A 105 9.55 -19.64 -9.18
N VAL A 106 10.28 -20.48 -8.45
CA VAL A 106 9.91 -21.87 -8.17
C VAL A 106 9.64 -22.02 -6.67
N GLU A 107 8.67 -22.86 -6.34
CA GLU A 107 8.37 -23.16 -4.94
C GLU A 107 9.47 -24.04 -4.36
N ALA A 108 10.07 -23.62 -3.24
CA ALA A 108 11.18 -24.36 -2.63
C ALA A 108 10.80 -25.80 -2.25
N SER A 109 9.55 -26.00 -1.80
CA SER A 109 8.97 -27.32 -1.50
C SER A 109 8.93 -28.24 -2.72
N ASP A 110 8.56 -27.69 -3.89
CA ASP A 110 8.51 -28.43 -5.15
C ASP A 110 9.91 -28.81 -5.64
N VAL A 111 10.86 -27.88 -5.52
CA VAL A 111 12.26 -28.11 -5.85
C VAL A 111 12.83 -29.22 -4.95
N GLU A 112 12.67 -29.10 -3.64
CA GLU A 112 13.16 -30.08 -2.68
C GLU A 112 12.56 -31.46 -2.90
N ARG A 113 11.24 -31.55 -3.12
CA ARG A 113 10.56 -32.82 -3.44
C ARG A 113 11.10 -33.43 -4.73
N THR A 114 11.16 -32.66 -5.80
CA THR A 114 11.57 -33.15 -7.13
C THR A 114 13.02 -33.63 -7.10
N TRP A 115 13.93 -32.87 -6.49
CA TRP A 115 15.33 -33.27 -6.33
C TRP A 115 15.47 -34.46 -5.38
N GLY A 116 14.72 -34.48 -4.28
CA GLY A 116 14.71 -35.59 -3.34
C GLY A 116 14.23 -36.90 -3.99
N ASP A 117 13.23 -36.85 -4.85
CA ASP A 117 12.77 -38.00 -5.64
C ASP A 117 13.83 -38.45 -6.65
N ALA A 118 14.41 -37.50 -7.40
CA ALA A 118 15.45 -37.79 -8.39
C ALA A 118 16.69 -38.45 -7.75
N LEU A 119 17.16 -37.93 -6.62
CA LEU A 119 18.31 -38.46 -5.88
C LEU A 119 18.02 -39.84 -5.28
N ARG A 120 16.81 -40.07 -4.75
CA ARG A 120 16.40 -41.40 -4.28
C ARG A 120 16.38 -42.42 -5.41
N GLN A 121 15.87 -42.04 -6.58
CA GLN A 121 15.84 -42.91 -7.74
C GLN A 121 17.26 -43.20 -8.27
N LEU A 122 18.14 -42.20 -8.28
CA LEU A 122 19.55 -42.37 -8.61
C LEU A 122 20.24 -43.36 -7.66
N ARG A 123 20.07 -43.19 -6.34
CA ARG A 123 20.62 -44.10 -5.33
C ARG A 123 20.15 -45.54 -5.55
N ALA A 124 18.85 -45.74 -5.80
CA ALA A 124 18.31 -47.07 -6.06
C ALA A 124 18.94 -47.73 -7.30
N ARG A 125 19.14 -46.95 -8.38
CA ARG A 125 19.78 -47.45 -9.61
C ARG A 125 21.25 -47.81 -9.39
N ILE A 126 21.99 -47.01 -8.63
CA ILE A 126 23.40 -47.31 -8.29
C ILE A 126 23.49 -48.59 -7.46
N LEU A 127 22.63 -48.75 -6.45
CA LEU A 127 22.60 -49.97 -5.62
C LEU A 127 22.16 -51.24 -6.39
N ALA A 128 21.53 -51.09 -7.55
CA ALA A 128 21.18 -52.21 -8.42
C ALA A 128 22.34 -52.67 -9.32
N VAL A 129 23.42 -51.89 -9.46
CA VAL A 129 24.56 -52.21 -10.33
C VAL A 129 25.17 -53.59 -10.04
N PRO A 130 25.45 -53.98 -8.79
CA PRO A 130 26.06 -55.29 -8.50
C PRO A 130 25.18 -56.46 -8.94
N SER A 131 23.85 -56.33 -8.79
CA SER A 131 22.91 -57.37 -9.25
C SER A 131 22.87 -57.49 -10.77
N ARG A 132 22.98 -56.37 -11.49
CA ARG A 132 23.07 -56.35 -12.95
C ARG A 132 24.38 -56.97 -13.44
N MET A 133 25.50 -56.64 -12.80
CA MET A 133 26.79 -57.23 -13.11
C MET A 133 26.79 -58.76 -12.93
N ARG A 134 26.17 -59.30 -11.87
CA ARG A 134 25.99 -60.75 -11.69
C ARG A 134 25.18 -61.40 -12.82
N SER A 135 24.24 -60.67 -13.40
CA SER A 135 23.37 -61.18 -14.46
C SER A 135 24.02 -61.09 -15.84
N ASP A 136 24.73 -60.00 -16.12
CA ASP A 136 25.34 -59.71 -17.42
C ASP A 136 26.71 -60.40 -17.59
N LEU A 137 27.40 -60.73 -16.51
CA LEU A 137 28.72 -61.34 -16.49
C LEU A 137 28.70 -62.62 -15.62
N PRO A 138 28.34 -63.79 -16.17
CA PRO A 138 28.20 -65.02 -15.38
C PRO A 138 29.53 -65.56 -14.82
N ASP A 139 30.66 -65.24 -15.46
CA ASP A 139 31.99 -65.74 -15.08
C ASP A 139 32.77 -64.78 -14.16
N ILE A 140 32.17 -63.67 -13.74
CA ILE A 140 32.83 -62.71 -12.85
C ILE A 140 33.01 -63.31 -11.45
N ASP A 141 34.16 -63.06 -10.85
CA ASP A 141 34.44 -63.49 -9.49
C ASP A 141 33.47 -62.81 -8.48
N PRO A 142 32.76 -63.59 -7.64
CA PRO A 142 31.86 -63.05 -6.63
C PRO A 142 32.51 -62.05 -5.67
N GLN A 143 33.79 -62.27 -5.29
CA GLN A 143 34.49 -61.37 -4.37
C GLN A 143 34.72 -59.99 -4.97
N THR A 144 34.98 -59.94 -6.27
CA THR A 144 35.11 -58.70 -7.05
C THR A 144 33.79 -57.91 -7.03
N ILE A 145 32.65 -58.56 -7.23
CA ILE A 145 31.33 -57.89 -7.15
C ILE A 145 31.06 -57.37 -5.73
N ASP A 146 31.38 -58.15 -4.70
CA ASP A 146 31.18 -57.73 -3.31
C ASP A 146 32.10 -56.56 -2.91
N ALA A 147 33.30 -56.48 -3.49
CA ALA A 147 34.17 -55.32 -3.35
C ALA A 147 33.55 -54.07 -4.00
N ILE A 148 32.95 -54.21 -5.19
CA ILE A 148 32.27 -53.11 -5.89
C ILE A 148 31.02 -52.65 -5.11
N ASP A 149 30.17 -53.56 -4.61
CA ASP A 149 28.99 -53.19 -3.82
C ASP A 149 29.37 -52.40 -2.56
N ARG A 150 30.42 -52.85 -1.84
CA ARG A 150 30.94 -52.11 -0.68
C ARG A 150 31.45 -50.73 -1.06
N ALA A 151 32.21 -50.60 -2.15
CA ALA A 151 32.71 -49.31 -2.61
C ALA A 151 31.57 -48.36 -2.98
N LEU A 152 30.57 -48.83 -3.74
CA LEU A 152 29.40 -48.02 -4.11
C LEU A 152 28.61 -47.55 -2.88
N ARG A 153 28.43 -48.42 -1.88
CA ARG A 153 27.76 -48.06 -0.62
C ARG A 153 28.55 -47.06 0.21
N SER A 154 29.88 -47.20 0.28
CA SER A 154 30.76 -46.23 0.95
C SER A 154 30.62 -44.86 0.33
N ILE A 155 30.80 -44.76 -0.99
CA ILE A 155 30.70 -43.51 -1.75
C ILE A 155 29.31 -42.87 -1.57
N LEU A 156 28.23 -43.66 -1.68
CA LEU A 156 26.88 -43.16 -1.47
C LEU A 156 26.62 -42.66 -0.04
N THR A 157 27.34 -43.19 0.95
CA THR A 157 27.24 -42.76 2.35
C THR A 157 28.04 -41.50 2.58
N GLU A 158 29.25 -41.41 2.02
CA GLU A 158 30.10 -40.22 2.04
C GLU A 158 29.38 -39.03 1.39
N VAL A 159 28.79 -39.22 0.21
CA VAL A 159 28.00 -38.19 -0.48
C VAL A 159 26.75 -37.79 0.31
N GLY A 160 26.11 -38.75 0.99
CA GLY A 160 24.89 -38.49 1.78
C GLY A 160 25.15 -37.74 3.08
N ASN A 161 26.35 -37.86 3.65
CA ASN A 161 26.71 -37.23 4.91
C ASN A 161 27.26 -35.80 4.76
N GLY A 162 27.31 -35.27 3.52
CA GLY A 162 27.77 -33.91 3.25
C GLY A 162 29.21 -33.68 3.68
N ASN A 163 30.17 -34.21 2.91
CA ASN A 163 31.53 -33.67 2.88
C ASN A 163 31.59 -32.45 1.97
#